data_AF-A0A2G9M117-F1
#
_entry.id   AF-A0A2G9M117-F1
#
_cell.length_a   1.000
_cell.length_b   1.000
_cell.length_c   1.000
_cell.angle_alpha   90.00
_cell.angle_beta   90.00
_cell.angle_gamma   90.00
#
_symmetry.space_group_name_H-M   'P 1'
#
loop_
_entity.id
_entity.type
_entity.pdbx_description
1 polymer ?
#
loop_
_entity_poly.entity_id
_entity_poly.type
_entity_poly.pdbx_seq_one_letter_code
_entity_poly.pdbx_strand_id
1 'polypeptide(L)'
;MIELCVEAILERAKKKKLIKVIPEAPRARIEAVEIVCKKNPTIMKTMTLYLFLRRIDALEQVRKNEFRKKVTLEIIDADKITEINMDKLKEWYELTQNFLIDVRGYIK
;
A
#
# COMPACT_ATOMS: atom_id res chain seq x y z
N MET A 1 -3.78 -6.34 -7.83
CA MET A 1 -3.03 -7.33 -7.02
C MET A 1 -3.21 -7.06 -5.53
N ILE A 2 -2.86 -5.88 -5.01
CA ILE A 2 -3.04 -5.52 -3.59
C ILE A 2 -4.52 -5.68 -3.16
N GLU A 3 -5.47 -5.23 -3.97
CA GLU A 3 -6.92 -5.45 -3.77
C GLU A 3 -7.30 -6.90 -3.49
N LEU A 4 -6.79 -7.83 -4.30
CA LEU A 4 -7.11 -9.25 -4.16
C LEU A 4 -6.54 -9.80 -2.84
N CYS A 5 -5.35 -9.31 -2.45
CA CYS A 5 -4.75 -9.65 -1.17
C CYS A 5 -5.56 -9.09 0.01
N VAL A 6 -6.00 -7.84 -0.06
CA VAL A 6 -6.87 -7.20 0.94
C VAL A 6 -8.17 -8.00 1.10
N GLU A 7 -8.81 -8.37 0.00
CA GLU A 7 -10.02 -9.19 0.00
C GLU A 7 -9.78 -10.55 0.67
N ALA A 8 -8.72 -11.26 0.28
CA ALA A 8 -8.40 -12.55 0.86
C ALA A 8 -8.08 -12.49 2.37
N ILE A 9 -7.40 -11.43 2.84
CA ILE A 9 -7.18 -11.18 4.28
C ILE A 9 -8.52 -11.02 4.99
N LEU A 10 -9.41 -10.17 4.46
CA LEU A 10 -10.71 -9.89 5.08
C LEU A 10 -11.62 -11.12 5.10
N GLU A 11 -11.61 -11.93 4.04
CA GLU A 11 -12.32 -13.22 4.02
C GLU A 11 -11.80 -14.17 5.10
N ARG A 12 -10.48 -14.30 5.23
CA ARG A 12 -9.85 -15.13 6.27
C ARG A 12 -10.17 -14.60 7.67
N ALA A 13 -10.17 -13.28 7.85
CA ALA A 13 -10.51 -12.63 9.11
C ALA A 13 -11.98 -12.87 9.50
N LYS A 14 -12.90 -12.82 8.53
CA LYS A 14 -14.32 -13.16 8.73
C LYS A 14 -14.49 -14.64 9.12
N LYS A 15 -13.79 -15.55 8.42
CA LYS A 15 -13.78 -16.99 8.78
C LYS A 15 -13.24 -17.24 10.18
N LYS A 16 -12.22 -16.50 10.61
CA LYS A 16 -11.66 -16.52 11.98
C LYS A 16 -12.50 -15.73 13.00
N LYS A 17 -13.65 -15.18 12.60
CA LYS A 17 -14.56 -14.36 13.44
C LYS A 17 -13.90 -13.11 14.04
N LEU A 18 -12.82 -12.60 13.44
CA LEU A 18 -12.16 -11.36 13.86
C LEU A 18 -12.98 -10.12 13.45
N ILE A 19 -13.74 -10.23 12.37
CA ILE A 19 -14.67 -9.22 11.88
C ILE A 19 -16.04 -9.86 11.64
N LYS A 20 -17.12 -9.10 11.87
CA LYS A 20 -18.50 -9.57 11.65
C LYS A 20 -18.91 -9.45 10.17
N VAL A 21 -18.55 -8.33 9.55
CA VAL A 21 -18.93 -7.96 8.18
C VAL A 21 -17.70 -7.43 7.47
N ILE A 22 -17.58 -7.73 6.18
CA ILE A 22 -16.53 -7.16 5.32
C ILE A 22 -17.06 -5.80 4.85
N PRO A 23 -16.35 -4.68 5.11
CA PRO A 23 -16.79 -3.37 4.64
C PRO A 23 -16.84 -3.31 3.11
N GLU A 24 -17.81 -2.57 2.58
CA GLU A 24 -17.93 -2.33 1.13
C GLU A 24 -17.04 -1.17 0.67
N ALA A 25 -16.95 -0.11 1.48
CA ALA A 25 -16.17 1.08 1.15
C ALA A 25 -14.65 0.75 1.09
N PRO A 26 -13.92 1.15 0.03
CA PRO A 26 -12.51 0.80 -0.12
C PRO A 26 -11.62 1.26 1.03
N ARG A 27 -11.88 2.44 1.58
CA ARG A 27 -11.12 2.97 2.72
C ARG A 27 -11.39 2.18 4.00
N ALA A 28 -12.65 1.83 4.24
CA ALA A 28 -13.02 1.00 5.39
C ALA A 28 -12.44 -0.43 5.29
N ARG A 29 -12.26 -0.97 4.08
CA ARG A 29 -11.55 -2.25 3.87
C ARG A 29 -10.09 -2.16 4.31
N ILE A 30 -9.40 -1.08 3.96
CA ILE A 30 -8.01 -0.85 4.36
C ILE A 30 -7.90 -0.74 5.89
N GLU A 31 -8.75 0.09 6.51
CA GLU A 31 -8.78 0.25 7.97
C GLU A 31 -9.05 -1.07 8.70
N ALA A 32 -9.96 -1.90 8.17
CA ALA A 32 -10.20 -3.23 8.71
C ALA A 32 -8.97 -4.15 8.61
N VAL A 33 -8.23 -4.12 7.48
CA VAL A 33 -6.97 -4.86 7.34
C VAL A 33 -5.93 -4.36 8.33
N GLU A 34 -5.79 -3.05 8.51
CA GLU A 34 -4.86 -2.47 9.46
C GLU A 34 -5.13 -2.90 10.91
N ILE A 35 -6.42 -2.97 11.30
CA ILE A 35 -6.82 -3.45 12.63
C ILE A 35 -6.50 -4.94 12.80
N VAL A 36 -6.86 -5.76 11.81
CA VAL A 36 -6.68 -7.22 11.86
C VAL A 36 -5.20 -7.61 11.82
N CYS A 37 -4.40 -6.91 11.03
CA CYS A 37 -3.00 -7.19 10.79
C CYS A 37 -2.05 -6.23 11.51
N LYS A 38 -2.50 -5.54 12.56
CA LYS A 38 -1.72 -4.52 13.31
C LYS A 38 -0.33 -4.94 13.77
N LYS A 39 -0.10 -6.25 13.96
CA LYS A 39 1.20 -6.81 14.39
C LYS A 39 2.19 -6.99 13.23
N ASN A 40 1.73 -6.92 11.99
CA ASN A 40 2.56 -7.09 10.81
C ASN A 40 2.92 -5.72 10.21
N PRO A 41 4.15 -5.21 10.41
CA PRO A 41 4.54 -3.90 9.92
C PRO A 41 4.61 -3.82 8.38
N THR A 42 4.88 -4.93 7.69
CA THR A 42 4.93 -4.99 6.22
C THR A 42 3.54 -4.71 5.63
N ILE A 43 2.50 -5.35 6.17
CA ILE A 43 1.11 -5.14 5.74
C ILE A 43 0.70 -3.69 5.98
N MET A 44 0.98 -3.15 7.17
CA MET A 44 0.67 -1.75 7.51
C MET A 44 1.33 -0.75 6.54
N LYS A 45 2.64 -0.90 6.30
CA LYS A 45 3.38 -0.05 5.36
C LYS A 45 2.82 -0.15 3.94
N THR A 46 2.41 -1.35 3.52
CA THR A 46 1.82 -1.58 2.20
C THR A 46 0.44 -0.92 2.09
N MET A 47 -0.38 -0.94 3.14
CA MET A 47 -1.67 -0.24 3.16
C MET A 47 -1.48 1.27 3.03
N THR A 48 -0.50 1.83 3.73
CA THR A 48 -0.13 3.26 3.60
C THR A 48 0.34 3.59 2.19
N LEU A 49 1.24 2.77 1.61
CA LEU A 49 1.70 2.94 0.24
C LEU A 49 0.54 2.84 -0.75
N TYR A 50 -0.35 1.87 -0.57
CA TYR A 50 -1.50 1.68 -1.42
C TYR A 50 -2.46 2.88 -1.41
N LEU A 51 -2.76 3.44 -0.23
CA LEU A 51 -3.55 4.66 -0.11
C LEU A 51 -2.88 5.86 -0.79
N PHE A 52 -1.56 5.98 -0.67
CA PHE A 52 -0.78 7.00 -1.36
C PHE A 52 -0.88 6.84 -2.89
N LEU A 53 -0.67 5.62 -3.41
CA LEU A 53 -0.76 5.32 -4.83
C LEU A 53 -2.16 5.56 -5.39
N ARG A 54 -3.22 5.33 -4.62
CA ARG A 54 -4.60 5.64 -5.05
C ARG A 54 -4.88 7.12 -5.26
N ARG A 55 -4.19 7.99 -4.53
CA ARG A 55 -4.40 9.45 -4.61
C ARG A 55 -3.35 10.16 -5.47
N ILE A 56 -2.30 9.46 -5.90
CA ILE A 56 -1.14 10.06 -6.56
C ILE A 56 -1.50 10.85 -7.83
N ASP A 57 -2.51 10.41 -8.57
CA ASP A 57 -2.97 11.07 -9.79
C ASP A 57 -3.66 12.41 -9.51
N ALA A 58 -4.18 12.60 -8.30
CA ALA A 58 -4.82 13.85 -7.86
C ALA A 58 -3.86 14.80 -7.15
N LEU A 59 -2.62 14.36 -6.87
CA LEU A 59 -1.60 15.17 -6.21
C LEU A 59 -0.79 15.96 -7.24
N GLU A 60 -0.21 17.07 -6.80
CA GLU A 60 0.66 17.88 -7.65
C GLU A 60 1.95 17.11 -7.97
N GLN A 61 2.30 17.08 -9.26
CA GLN A 61 3.42 16.30 -9.78
C GLN A 61 4.44 17.21 -10.47
N VAL A 62 5.66 17.25 -9.94
CA VAL A 62 6.77 17.97 -10.55
C VAL A 62 7.75 16.96 -11.13
N ARG A 63 7.97 17.03 -12.45
CA ARG A 63 8.96 16.18 -13.14
C ARG A 63 10.30 16.91 -13.22
N LYS A 64 11.31 16.39 -12.53
CA LYS A 64 12.70 16.86 -12.70
C LYS A 64 13.39 15.96 -13.72
N ASN A 65 13.62 16.52 -14.92
CA ASN A 65 14.43 15.90 -15.95
C ASN A 65 15.87 16.39 -15.79
N GLU A 66 16.72 15.63 -15.11
CA GLU A 66 18.15 15.91 -15.13
C GLU A 66 18.75 15.48 -16.46
N PHE A 67 19.46 16.41 -17.09
CA PHE A 67 20.01 16.36 -18.44
C PHE A 67 20.89 15.12 -18.73
N ARG A 68 21.26 14.33 -17.72
CA ARG A 68 21.88 13.00 -17.85
C ARG A 68 21.44 12.04 -16.73
N LYS A 69 20.45 11.19 -17.04
CA LYS A 69 20.22 9.82 -16.50
C LYS A 69 19.45 9.55 -15.19
N LYS A 70 18.81 10.51 -14.53
CA LYS A 70 17.80 10.16 -13.51
C LYS A 70 16.54 10.99 -13.68
N VAL A 71 15.44 10.30 -13.98
CA VAL A 71 14.09 10.88 -13.92
C VAL A 71 13.64 10.75 -12.47
N THR A 72 13.37 11.88 -11.83
CA THR A 72 12.77 11.93 -10.51
C THR A 72 11.41 12.59 -10.63
N LEU A 73 10.38 11.90 -10.12
CA LEU A 73 9.04 12.44 -9.99
C LEU A 73 8.85 12.90 -8.55
N GLU A 74 8.56 14.17 -8.35
CA GLU A 74 8.23 14.71 -7.04
C GLU A 74 6.71 14.82 -6.93
N ILE A 75 6.17 14.22 -5.87
CA ILE A 75 4.76 14.33 -5.52
C ILE A 75 4.66 15.26 -4.32
N ILE A 76 3.89 16.34 -4.48
CA ILE A 76 3.62 17.32 -3.42
C ILE A 76 2.25 16.99 -2.82
N ASP A 77 2.25 16.67 -1.53
CA ASP A 77 1.05 16.34 -0.74
C ASP A 77 1.02 17.29 0.47
N ALA A 78 0.34 18.43 0.31
CA ALA A 78 0.43 19.57 1.22
C ALA A 78 1.90 19.97 1.49
N ASP A 79 2.41 19.78 2.70
CA ASP A 79 3.79 20.13 3.09
C ASP A 79 4.79 18.98 2.90
N LYS A 80 4.34 17.83 2.37
CA LYS A 80 5.18 16.65 2.20
C LYS A 80 5.57 16.45 0.75
N ILE A 81 6.86 16.52 0.49
CA ILE A 81 7.44 16.16 -0.81
C ILE A 81 7.87 14.71 -0.78
N THR A 82 7.37 13.92 -1.74
CA THR A 82 7.79 12.53 -1.94
C THR A 82 8.54 12.42 -3.27
N GLU A 83 9.85 12.19 -3.19
CA GLU A 83 10.68 11.93 -4.37
C GLU A 83 10.58 10.45 -4.78
N ILE A 84 10.18 10.22 -6.03
CA ILE A 84 10.04 8.90 -6.64
C ILE A 84 11.15 8.79 -7.70
N ASN A 85 12.22 8.11 -7.32
CA ASN A 85 13.33 7.74 -8.18
C ASN A 85 13.44 6.20 -8.26
N MET A 86 14.42 5.70 -8.99
CA MET A 86 14.62 4.25 -9.16
C MET A 86 14.86 3.50 -7.84
N ASP A 87 15.56 4.12 -6.89
CA ASP A 87 15.83 3.51 -5.58
C ASP A 87 14.53 3.39 -4.77
N LYS A 88 13.69 4.42 -4.79
CA LYS A 88 12.35 4.40 -4.17
C LYS A 88 11.45 3.34 -4.76
N LEU A 89 11.45 3.21 -6.09
CA LEU A 89 10.69 2.18 -6.79
C LEU A 89 11.16 0.77 -6.40
N LYS A 90 12.47 0.58 -6.20
CA LYS A 90 13.04 -0.68 -5.72
C LYS A 90 12.60 -0.99 -4.29
N GLU A 91 12.61 -0.02 -3.39
CA GLU A 91 12.10 -0.17 -2.02
C GLU A 91 10.61 -0.60 -2.02
N TRP A 92 9.79 0.04 -2.86
CA TRP A 92 8.36 -0.30 -2.98
C TRP A 92 8.14 -1.68 -3.58
N TYR A 93 8.97 -2.07 -4.54
CA TYR A 93 8.96 -3.42 -5.09
C TYR A 93 9.26 -4.46 -4.01
N GLU A 94 10.33 -4.29 -3.26
CA GLU A 94 10.71 -5.20 -2.16
C GLU A 94 9.63 -5.26 -1.07
N LEU A 95 9.06 -4.11 -0.70
CA LEU A 95 7.93 -4.05 0.24
C LEU A 95 6.73 -4.86 -0.27
N THR A 96 6.39 -4.72 -1.55
CA THR A 96 5.26 -5.43 -2.17
C THR A 96 5.53 -6.94 -2.23
N GLN A 97 6.76 -7.37 -2.50
CA GLN A 97 7.13 -8.79 -2.47
C GLN A 97 6.98 -9.39 -1.06
N ASN A 98 7.52 -8.70 -0.04
CA ASN A 98 7.39 -9.13 1.35
C ASN A 98 5.92 -9.18 1.79
N PHE A 99 5.11 -8.23 1.35
CA PHE A 99 3.66 -8.24 1.58
C PHE A 99 3.00 -9.50 1.02
N LEU A 100 3.33 -9.92 -0.20
CA LEU A 100 2.76 -11.13 -0.79
C LEU A 100 3.10 -12.39 0.01
N ILE A 101 4.33 -12.47 0.53
CA ILE A 101 4.78 -13.57 1.40
C ILE A 101 3.96 -13.60 2.69
N ASP A 102 3.83 -12.45 3.35
CA ASP A 102 3.10 -12.31 4.61
C ASP A 102 1.61 -12.64 4.46
N VAL A 103 0.99 -12.15 3.37
CA VAL A 103 -0.40 -12.44 3.05
C VAL A 103 -0.60 -13.93 2.78
N ARG A 104 0.30 -14.57 2.03
CA ARG A 104 0.26 -16.01 1.80
C ARG A 104 0.37 -16.79 3.11
N GLY A 105 1.21 -16.35 4.04
CA GLY A 105 1.33 -16.93 5.38
C GLY A 105 0.06 -16.77 6.22
N TYR A 106 -0.63 -15.63 6.09
CA TYR A 106 -1.85 -15.33 6.84
C TYR A 106 -3.08 -16.12 6.36
N ILE A 107 -3.19 -16.32 5.03
CA ILE A 107 -4.34 -16.98 4.39
C ILE A 107 -4.32 -18.50 4.60
N LYS A 108 -3.12 -19.12 4.66
CA LYS A 108 -2.97 -20.53 5.04
C LYS A 108 -3.63 -20.81 6.39
#